data_AF-A0A662IXC8-F1
#
_entry.id   AF-A0A662IXC8-F1
#
_cell.length_a   1.000
_cell.length_b   1.000
_cell.length_c   1.000
_cell.angle_alpha   90.00
_cell.angle_beta   90.00
_cell.angle_gamma   90.00
#
_symmetry.space_group_name_H-M   'P 1'
#
loop_
_entity.id
_entity.type
_entity.pdbx_description
1 polymer ?
#
loop_
_entity_poly.entity_id
_entity_poly.type
_entity_poly.pdbx_seq_one_letter_code
_entity_poly.pdbx_strand_id
1 'polypeptide(L)'
;MSTIAVLGGGHGAHAVAADLALAGFKVRLCEHPNFEATFKPTLDKGEVEILGKARQGVAKLDKATTNFKEALDGAEIIFLVVPSFGHSLFAESFAPYLHDGQLVVLMPGNAGSLEVAKLLKEKGVKKRITIA
;
A
#
# COMPACT_ATOMS: atom_id res chain seq x y z
N MET A 1 -11.48 -13.73 4.22
CA MET A 1 -10.19 -13.53 3.52
C MET A 1 -9.75 -12.12 3.81
N SER A 2 -8.57 -11.94 4.40
CA SER A 2 -8.05 -10.64 4.79
C SER A 2 -7.75 -9.77 3.57
N THR A 3 -8.11 -8.49 3.64
CA THR A 3 -7.80 -7.48 2.62
C THR A 3 -6.46 -6.83 2.97
N ILE A 4 -5.57 -6.75 1.99
CA ILE A 4 -4.25 -6.13 2.13
C ILE A 4 -4.16 -4.95 1.16
N ALA A 5 -3.81 -3.78 1.68
CA ALA A 5 -3.48 -2.62 0.87
C ALA A 5 -1.96 -2.58 0.64
N VAL A 6 -1.55 -2.34 -0.60
CA VAL A 6 -0.16 -2.07 -0.97
C VAL A 6 -0.11 -0.68 -1.58
N LEU A 7 0.67 0.21 -0.99
CA LEU A 7 0.78 1.61 -1.36
C LEU A 7 2.12 1.87 -2.05
N GLY A 8 2.06 2.40 -3.26
CA GLY A 8 3.18 2.63 -4.17
C GLY A 8 2.95 1.98 -5.54
N GLY A 9 3.57 2.53 -6.59
CA GLY A 9 3.47 2.05 -7.98
C GLY A 9 4.83 1.67 -8.57
N GLY A 10 5.88 1.59 -7.75
CA GLY A 10 7.18 1.05 -8.17
C GLY A 10 7.19 -0.47 -8.29
N HIS A 11 8.30 -1.04 -8.77
CA HIS A 11 8.43 -2.50 -8.94
C HIS A 11 8.34 -3.27 -7.62
N GLY A 12 8.83 -2.70 -6.51
CA GLY A 12 8.69 -3.31 -5.19
C GLY A 12 7.23 -3.47 -4.76
N ALA A 13 6.41 -2.43 -4.97
CA ALA A 13 4.98 -2.47 -4.66
C ALA A 13 4.24 -3.49 -5.55
N HIS A 14 4.56 -3.51 -6.85
CA HIS A 14 4.02 -4.51 -7.78
C HIS A 14 4.40 -5.94 -7.38
N ALA A 15 5.66 -6.16 -6.99
CA ALA A 15 6.13 -7.47 -6.57
C ALA A 15 5.41 -7.97 -5.31
N VAL A 16 5.28 -7.11 -4.29
CA VAL A 16 4.53 -7.43 -3.05
C VAL A 16 3.08 -7.73 -3.38
N ALA A 17 2.44 -6.88 -4.19
CA ALA A 17 1.03 -7.03 -4.53
C ALA A 17 0.76 -8.34 -5.30
N ALA A 18 1.59 -8.63 -6.31
CA ALA A 18 1.45 -9.83 -7.12
C ALA A 18 1.72 -11.10 -6.30
N ASP A 19 2.78 -11.11 -5.49
CA ASP A 19 3.13 -12.26 -4.65
C ASP A 19 2.01 -12.56 -3.65
N LEU A 20 1.44 -11.55 -2.99
CA LEU A 20 0.32 -11.74 -2.05
C LEU A 20 -0.98 -12.16 -2.75
N ALA A 21 -1.30 -11.60 -3.91
CA ALA A 21 -2.48 -12.00 -4.67
C ALA A 21 -2.37 -13.45 -5.17
N LEU A 22 -1.20 -13.88 -5.63
CA LEU A 22 -0.94 -15.28 -6.01
C LEU A 22 -0.97 -16.24 -4.81
N ALA A 23 -0.74 -15.75 -3.58
CA ALA A 23 -0.97 -16.53 -2.36
C ALA A 23 -2.45 -16.62 -1.96
N GLY A 24 -3.36 -15.97 -2.70
CA GLY A 24 -4.80 -16.01 -2.48
C GLY A 24 -5.34 -14.89 -1.60
N PHE A 25 -4.57 -13.86 -1.26
CA PHE A 25 -5.10 -12.71 -0.51
C PHE A 25 -5.87 -11.74 -1.42
N LYS A 26 -6.80 -10.98 -0.84
CA LYS A 26 -7.43 -9.85 -1.53
C LYS A 26 -6.50 -8.65 -1.47
N VAL A 27 -5.87 -8.32 -2.59
CA VAL A 27 -4.86 -7.26 -2.65
C VAL A 27 -5.38 -6.05 -3.41
N ARG A 28 -5.25 -4.88 -2.78
CA ARG A 28 -5.52 -3.59 -3.40
C ARG A 28 -4.22 -2.81 -3.56
N LEU A 29 -3.83 -2.51 -4.79
CA LEU A 29 -2.64 -1.74 -5.10
C LEU A 29 -3.03 -0.28 -5.36
N CYS A 30 -2.41 0.64 -4.63
CA CYS A 30 -2.73 2.06 -4.69
C CYS A 30 -1.48 2.90 -4.92
N GLU A 31 -1.53 3.79 -5.89
CA GLU A 31 -0.50 4.82 -6.11
C GLU A 31 -1.06 6.19 -5.70
N HIS A 32 -0.17 7.13 -5.37
CA HIS A 32 -0.55 8.51 -5.10
C HIS A 32 -1.02 9.20 -6.41
N PRO A 33 -2.09 10.01 -6.40
CA PRO A 33 -2.63 10.68 -7.61
C PRO A 33 -1.58 11.45 -8.44
N ASN A 34 -0.60 12.07 -7.78
CA ASN A 34 0.52 12.75 -8.45
C ASN A 34 1.31 11.85 -9.43
N PHE A 35 1.26 10.53 -9.28
CA PHE A 35 1.96 9.55 -10.11
C PHE A 35 1.00 8.69 -10.95
N GLU A 36 -0.26 9.10 -11.08
CA GLU A 36 -1.28 8.35 -11.84
C GLU A 36 -0.83 8.06 -13.28
N ALA A 37 -0.21 9.02 -13.95
CA ALA A 37 0.24 8.86 -15.34
C ALA A 37 1.19 7.66 -15.50
N THR A 38 2.11 7.44 -14.56
CA THR A 38 3.04 6.30 -14.57
C THR A 38 2.38 4.99 -14.12
N PHE A 39 1.29 5.08 -13.38
CA PHE A 39 0.55 3.93 -12.83
C PHE A 39 -0.65 3.49 -13.69
N LYS A 40 -0.99 4.28 -14.71
CA LYS A 40 -2.12 4.05 -15.64
C LYS A 40 -2.20 2.62 -16.19
N PRO A 41 -1.11 1.95 -16.61
CA PRO A 41 -1.19 0.57 -17.09
C PRO A 41 -1.75 -0.40 -16.04
N THR A 42 -1.42 -0.19 -14.77
CA THR A 42 -1.88 -1.02 -13.66
C THR A 42 -3.35 -0.74 -13.33
N LEU A 43 -3.77 0.52 -13.40
CA LEU A 43 -5.19 0.90 -13.28
C LEU A 43 -6.05 0.25 -14.36
N ASP A 44 -5.56 0.24 -15.60
CA ASP A 44 -6.32 -0.27 -16.75
C ASP A 44 -6.40 -1.80 -16.77
N LYS A 45 -5.31 -2.47 -16.39
CA LYS A 45 -5.25 -3.94 -16.42
C LYS A 45 -5.86 -4.58 -15.17
N GLY A 46 -5.65 -3.99 -13.99
CA GLY A 46 -6.00 -4.62 -12.71
C GLY A 46 -5.21 -5.91 -12.42
N GLU A 47 -4.12 -6.15 -13.14
CA GLU A 47 -3.30 -7.35 -13.07
C GLU A 47 -1.81 -6.99 -13.03
N VAL A 48 -1.01 -7.83 -12.37
CA VAL A 48 0.45 -7.69 -12.32
C VAL A 48 1.09 -9.02 -12.66
N GLU A 49 1.92 -9.03 -13.70
CA GLU A 49 2.77 -10.16 -14.02
C GLU A 49 4.06 -10.09 -13.19
N ILE A 50 4.38 -11.17 -12.48
CA ILE A 50 5.60 -11.29 -11.68
C ILE A 50 6.42 -12.49 -12.12
N LEU A 51 7.73 -12.26 -12.28
CA LEU A 51 8.73 -13.25 -12.64
C LEU A 51 9.89 -13.18 -11.62
N GLY A 52 10.64 -14.26 -11.43
CA GLY A 52 11.82 -14.29 -10.56
C GLY A 52 11.74 -15.29 -9.42
N LYS A 53 12.22 -14.93 -8.21
CA LYS A 53 12.32 -15.88 -7.08
C LYS A 53 11.11 -15.92 -6.15
N ALA A 54 10.20 -14.96 -6.27
CA ALA A 54 8.90 -14.96 -5.59
C ALA A 54 7.94 -15.96 -6.28
N ARG A 55 6.67 -15.97 -5.88
CA ARG A 55 5.64 -16.60 -6.74
C ARG A 55 5.67 -15.95 -8.12
N GLN A 56 5.42 -16.74 -9.14
CA GLN A 56 5.46 -16.30 -10.54
C GLN A 56 4.09 -16.47 -11.20
N GLY A 57 3.79 -15.63 -12.16
CA GLY A 57 2.57 -15.67 -12.96
C GLY A 57 1.86 -14.33 -13.03
N VAL A 58 0.63 -14.34 -13.56
CA VAL A 58 -0.23 -13.16 -13.65
C VAL A 58 -1.16 -13.12 -12.46
N ALA A 59 -0.95 -12.14 -11.59
CA ALA A 59 -1.73 -11.92 -10.40
C ALA A 59 -2.91 -10.99 -10.67
N LYS A 60 -4.13 -11.42 -10.36
CA LYS A 60 -5.33 -10.56 -10.41
C LYS A 60 -5.46 -9.81 -9.10
N LEU A 61 -5.56 -8.49 -9.16
CA LEU A 61 -5.78 -7.64 -8.00
C LEU A 61 -7.28 -7.55 -7.67
N ASP A 62 -7.61 -7.39 -6.39
CA ASP A 62 -8.97 -7.02 -5.97
C ASP A 62 -9.31 -5.61 -6.47
N LYS A 63 -8.30 -4.72 -6.47
CA LYS A 63 -8.40 -3.36 -7.02
C LYS A 63 -7.01 -2.77 -7.33
N ALA A 64 -6.91 -2.02 -8.42
CA ALA A 64 -5.88 -1.01 -8.64
C ALA A 64 -6.53 0.37 -8.59
N THR A 65 -5.98 1.34 -7.85
CA THR A 65 -6.61 2.66 -7.67
C THR A 65 -5.60 3.76 -7.35
N THR A 66 -6.02 5.02 -7.44
CA THR A 66 -5.33 6.19 -6.86
C THR A 66 -6.09 6.78 -5.66
N ASN A 67 -7.21 6.15 -5.27
CA ASN A 67 -8.04 6.57 -4.15
C ASN A 67 -7.69 5.81 -2.87
N PHE A 68 -7.01 6.48 -1.95
CA PHE A 68 -6.61 5.89 -0.67
C PHE A 68 -7.79 5.40 0.19
N LYS A 69 -8.96 6.04 0.11
CA LYS A 69 -10.16 5.57 0.82
C LYS A 69 -10.57 4.18 0.35
N GLU A 70 -10.54 3.95 -0.97
CA GLU A 70 -10.91 2.66 -1.55
C GLU A 70 -9.84 1.59 -1.29
N ALA A 71 -8.58 1.97 -1.30
CA ALA A 71 -7.48 1.06 -1.02
C ALA A 71 -7.54 0.53 0.42
N LEU A 72 -7.86 1.41 1.39
CA LEU A 72 -7.83 1.07 2.82
C LEU A 72 -9.15 0.50 3.38
N ASP A 73 -10.25 0.59 2.64
CA ASP A 73 -11.58 0.16 3.11
C ASP A 73 -11.61 -1.32 3.52
N GLY A 74 -11.66 -1.60 4.83
CA GLY A 74 -11.60 -2.96 5.37
C GLY A 74 -10.24 -3.66 5.20
N ALA A 75 -9.17 -2.94 4.86
CA ALA A 75 -7.81 -3.49 4.86
C ALA A 75 -7.30 -3.66 6.29
N GLU A 76 -6.70 -4.82 6.60
CA GLU A 76 -6.12 -5.11 7.92
C GLU A 76 -4.62 -4.79 7.97
N ILE A 77 -3.94 -4.95 6.82
CA ILE A 77 -2.50 -4.71 6.65
C ILE A 77 -2.31 -3.73 5.50
N ILE A 78 -1.44 -2.75 5.71
CA ILE A 78 -1.07 -1.70 4.76
C ILE A 78 0.45 -1.79 4.57
N PHE A 79 0.91 -2.22 3.40
CA PHE A 79 2.31 -2.13 3.01
C PHE A 79 2.57 -0.78 2.35
N LEU A 80 3.36 0.08 2.96
CA LEU A 80 3.86 1.31 2.35
C LEU A 80 5.20 1.02 1.66
N VAL A 81 5.17 0.82 0.35
CA VAL A 81 6.32 0.38 -0.45
C VAL A 81 6.75 1.49 -1.40
N VAL A 82 7.43 2.49 -0.85
CA VAL A 82 7.93 3.67 -1.56
C VAL A 82 9.32 4.05 -1.05
N PRO A 83 10.14 4.80 -1.80
CA PRO A 83 11.37 5.35 -1.27
C PRO A 83 11.10 6.16 0.02
N SER A 84 12.04 6.16 0.97
CA SER A 84 11.79 6.72 2.31
C SER A 84 11.37 8.19 2.30
N PHE A 85 11.89 8.99 1.37
CA PHE A 85 11.47 10.40 1.21
C PHE A 85 10.01 10.58 0.78
N GLY A 86 9.36 9.52 0.28
CA GLY A 86 7.95 9.49 -0.09
C GLY A 86 7.01 9.08 1.04
N HIS A 87 7.52 8.62 2.19
CA HIS A 87 6.67 8.14 3.30
C HIS A 87 5.72 9.21 3.81
N SER A 88 6.21 10.42 4.06
CA SER A 88 5.37 11.54 4.52
C SER A 88 4.22 11.83 3.56
N LEU A 89 4.50 11.98 2.26
CA LEU A 89 3.48 12.24 1.23
C LEU A 89 2.33 11.22 1.27
N PHE A 90 2.68 9.93 1.34
CA PHE A 90 1.68 8.87 1.41
C PHE A 90 0.94 8.85 2.74
N ALA A 91 1.66 9.00 3.85
CA ALA A 91 1.07 9.02 5.18
C ALA A 91 0.05 10.15 5.34
N GLU A 92 0.31 11.33 4.78
CA GLU A 92 -0.69 12.38 4.74
C GLU A 92 -1.97 11.99 4.01
N SER A 93 -1.82 11.23 2.92
CA SER A 93 -2.91 10.85 2.04
C SER A 93 -3.76 9.72 2.62
N PHE A 94 -3.15 8.74 3.28
CA PHE A 94 -3.88 7.62 3.87
C PHE A 94 -4.36 7.86 5.31
N ALA A 95 -3.74 8.80 6.06
CA ALA A 95 -4.05 9.05 7.47
C ALA A 95 -5.56 9.22 7.77
N PRO A 96 -6.35 9.95 6.96
CA PRO A 96 -7.78 10.14 7.22
C PRO A 96 -8.62 8.87 7.08
N TYR A 97 -8.10 7.83 6.43
CA TYR A 97 -8.81 6.60 6.09
C TYR A 97 -8.38 5.41 6.94
N LEU A 98 -7.58 5.64 7.98
CA LEU A 98 -7.16 4.61 8.92
C LEU A 98 -8.31 4.16 9.84
N HIS A 99 -8.25 2.89 10.23
CA HIS A 99 -9.19 2.21 11.10
C HIS A 99 -8.46 1.50 12.24
N ASP A 100 -9.14 1.29 13.36
CA ASP A 100 -8.55 0.66 14.54
C ASP A 100 -8.12 -0.79 14.25
N GLY A 101 -6.93 -1.18 14.71
CA GLY A 101 -6.38 -2.53 14.58
C GLY A 101 -5.52 -2.76 13.34
N GLN A 102 -5.35 -1.75 12.47
CA GLN A 102 -4.52 -1.89 11.27
C GLN A 102 -3.02 -1.96 11.58
N LEU A 103 -2.31 -2.73 10.76
CA LEU A 103 -0.85 -2.77 10.71
C LEU A 103 -0.33 -2.02 9.49
N VAL A 104 0.49 -1.00 9.70
CA VAL A 104 1.23 -0.29 8.64
C VAL A 104 2.68 -0.80 8.64
N VAL A 105 3.08 -1.46 7.56
CA VAL A 105 4.45 -1.96 7.35
C VAL A 105 5.17 -1.04 6.38
N LEU A 106 6.30 -0.47 6.78
CA LEU A 106 7.10 0.40 5.93
C LEU A 106 8.22 -0.35 5.22
N MET A 107 8.35 -0.13 3.92
CA MET A 107 9.41 -0.71 3.13
C MET A 107 9.98 0.32 2.13
N PRO A 108 11.24 0.78 2.33
CA PRO A 108 12.21 0.35 3.35
C PRO A 108 12.00 1.02 4.71
N GLY A 109 12.35 0.33 5.80
CA GLY A 109 12.13 0.78 7.19
C GLY A 109 13.08 1.86 7.73
N ASN A 110 13.67 2.73 6.89
CA ASN A 110 14.70 3.73 7.26
C ASN A 110 14.20 4.81 8.24
N ALA A 111 13.92 4.43 9.49
CA ALA A 111 13.25 5.24 10.51
C ALA A 111 11.87 5.80 10.10
N GLY A 112 11.30 5.34 9.00
CA GLY A 112 10.02 5.83 8.49
C GLY A 112 8.86 5.60 9.46
N SER A 113 8.95 4.58 10.33
CA SER A 113 7.95 4.35 11.39
C SER A 113 7.87 5.52 12.37
N LEU A 114 8.99 6.17 12.69
CA LEU A 114 9.02 7.37 13.55
C LEU A 114 8.41 8.57 12.84
N GLU A 115 8.72 8.75 11.56
CA GLU A 115 8.17 9.83 10.73
C GLU A 115 6.65 9.71 10.60
N VAL A 116 6.17 8.52 10.23
CA VAL A 116 4.73 8.25 10.10
C VAL A 116 4.04 8.35 11.46
N ALA A 117 4.61 7.81 12.54
CA ALA A 117 4.03 7.93 13.89
C ALA A 117 3.89 9.41 14.32
N LYS A 118 4.92 10.23 14.07
CA LYS A 118 4.89 11.66 14.35
C LYS A 118 3.79 12.35 13.55
N LEU A 119 3.71 12.08 12.24
CA LEU A 119 2.72 12.68 11.35
C LEU A 119 1.29 12.32 11.75
N LEU A 120 1.02 11.05 12.07
CA LEU A 120 -0.30 10.62 12.54
C LEU A 120 -0.68 11.31 13.85
N LYS A 121 0.29 11.51 14.76
CA LYS A 121 0.09 12.27 16.00
C LYS A 121 -0.23 13.74 15.72
N GLU A 122 0.51 14.39 14.83
CA GLU A 122 0.31 15.79 14.44
C GLU A 122 -1.05 16.02 13.75
N LYS A 123 -1.52 15.05 12.97
CA LYS A 123 -2.87 15.05 12.37
C LYS A 123 -3.98 14.67 13.36
N GLY A 124 -3.66 14.38 14.61
CA GLY A 124 -4.64 14.04 15.64
C GLY A 124 -5.31 12.68 15.42
N VAL A 125 -4.66 11.75 14.72
CA VAL A 125 -5.17 10.39 14.52
C VAL A 125 -5.17 9.65 15.87
N LYS A 126 -6.37 9.32 16.36
CA LYS A 126 -6.58 8.61 17.64
C LYS A 126 -6.75 7.09 17.47
N LYS A 127 -6.60 6.59 16.25
CA LYS A 127 -6.78 5.18 15.91
C LYS A 127 -5.65 4.33 16.48
N ARG A 128 -5.98 3.11 16.93
CA ARG A 128 -4.98 2.13 17.37
C ARG A 128 -4.34 1.48 16.15
N ILE A 129 -3.22 2.04 15.71
CA ILE A 129 -2.46 1.58 14.55
C ILE A 129 -1.12 1.04 15.02
N THR A 130 -0.74 -0.15 14.58
CA THR A 130 0.62 -0.67 14.73
C THR A 130 1.44 -0.24 13.54
N ILE A 131 2.63 0.33 13.77
CA ILE A 131 3.55 0.77 12.72
C ILE A 131 4.82 -0.06 12.86
N ALA A 132 5.21 -0.76 11.79
CA ALA A 132 6.33 -1.69 11.75
C ALA A 132 7.31 -1.37 10.61
#